data_AF-W1YJ85-F1
#
_entry.id   AF-W1YJ85-F1
#
_cell.length_a   1.000
_cell.length_b   1.000
_cell.length_c   1.000
_cell.angle_alpha   90.00
_cell.angle_beta   90.00
_cell.angle_gamma   90.00
#
_symmetry.space_group_name_H-M   'P 1'
#
loop_
_entity.id
_entity.type
_entity.pdbx_description
1 polymer ?
#
loop_
_entity_poly.entity_id
_entity_poly.type
_entity_poly.pdbx_seq_one_letter_code
_entity_poly.pdbx_strand_id
1 'polypeptide(L)'
;ATVIASWIQQAAVPAIIAGWLVAVAVRLATGSATVATITAAGIMTPLAASMPATESTLLVLAIGAGSGFLSHVNDAGFWLVKEYFG
;
A
#
# COMPACT_ATOMS: atom_id res chain seq x y z
N ALA A 1 -2.45 3.40 -14.23
CA ALA A 1 -3.59 3.21 -13.32
C ALA A 1 -4.58 2.15 -13.85
N THR A 2 -5.04 2.24 -15.09
CA THR A 2 -6.01 1.31 -15.71
C THR A 2 -5.52 -0.14 -15.85
N VAL A 3 -4.23 -0.37 -16.12
CA VAL A 3 -3.66 -1.74 -16.24
C VAL A 3 -3.65 -2.48 -14.91
N ILE A 4 -3.38 -1.79 -13.80
CA ILE A 4 -3.38 -2.40 -12.47
C ILE A 4 -4.81 -2.76 -12.05
N ALA A 5 -5.78 -1.87 -12.34
CA ALA A 5 -7.19 -2.11 -12.08
C ALA A 5 -7.76 -3.31 -12.85
N SER A 6 -7.38 -3.50 -14.12
CA SER A 6 -7.84 -4.65 -14.91
C SER A 6 -7.25 -5.98 -14.45
N TRP A 7 -6.00 -5.98 -13.98
CA TRP A 7 -5.36 -7.17 -13.40
C TRP A 7 -6.01 -7.58 -12.08
N ILE A 8 -6.41 -6.62 -11.24
CA ILE A 8 -7.12 -6.88 -9.97
C ILE A 8 -8.53 -7.44 -10.21
N GLN A 9 -9.19 -7.08 -11.32
CA GLN A 9 -10.49 -7.66 -11.66
C GLN A 9 -10.40 -9.07 -12.25
N GLN A 10 -9.30 -9.42 -12.94
CA GLN A 10 -9.12 -10.73 -13.58
C GLN A 10 -8.50 -11.77 -12.65
N ALA A 11 -7.58 -11.35 -11.79
CA ALA A 11 -7.12 -12.18 -10.70
C ALA A 11 -8.23 -12.14 -9.65
N ALA A 12 -8.79 -13.27 -9.22
CA ALA A 12 -9.75 -13.33 -8.10
C ALA A 12 -9.09 -12.98 -6.75
N VAL A 13 -8.29 -11.91 -6.74
CA VAL A 13 -7.53 -11.40 -5.61
C VAL A 13 -8.45 -10.46 -4.86
N PRO A 14 -8.74 -10.72 -3.58
CA PRO A 14 -9.51 -9.81 -2.76
C PRO A 14 -8.95 -8.39 -2.86
N ALA A 15 -9.81 -7.40 -3.09
CA ALA A 15 -9.45 -5.99 -3.21
C ALA A 15 -8.55 -5.49 -2.06
N ILE A 16 -8.71 -6.08 -0.88
CA ILE A 16 -7.88 -5.86 0.31
C ILE A 16 -6.41 -6.21 0.05
N ILE A 17 -6.14 -7.38 -0.54
CA ILE A 17 -4.77 -7.82 -0.88
C ILE A 17 -4.21 -6.95 -1.99
N ALA A 18 -5.04 -6.54 -2.96
CA ALA A 18 -4.61 -5.61 -4.00
C ALA A 18 -4.17 -4.26 -3.41
N GLY A 19 -4.94 -3.69 -2.48
CA GLY A 19 -4.58 -2.45 -1.79
C GLY A 19 -3.28 -2.58 -1.00
N TRP A 20 -3.09 -3.71 -0.30
CA TRP A 20 -1.85 -4.02 0.40
C TRP A 20 -0.65 -4.09 -0.57
N LEU A 21 -0.78 -4.84 -1.68
CA LEU A 21 0.29 -4.98 -2.68
C LEU A 21 0.69 -3.65 -3.31
N VAL A 22 -0.29 -2.79 -3.63
CA VAL A 22 -0.01 -1.44 -4.15
C VAL A 22 0.75 -0.62 -3.11
N ALA A 23 0.34 -0.64 -1.84
CA ALA A 23 1.03 0.06 -0.77
C ALA A 23 2.47 -0.44 -0.59
N VAL A 24 2.69 -1.77 -0.60
CA VAL A 24 4.02 -2.39 -0.54
C VAL A 24 4.90 -1.97 -1.72
N ALA A 25 4.37 -2.03 -2.95
CA ALA A 25 5.13 -1.65 -4.14
C ALA A 25 5.56 -0.18 -4.10
N VAL A 26 4.66 0.73 -3.72
CA VAL A 26 5.00 2.15 -3.57
C VAL A 26 5.97 2.36 -2.41
N ARG A 27 5.82 1.64 -1.30
CA ARG A 27 6.74 1.71 -0.15
C ARG A 27 8.17 1.33 -0.56
N LEU A 28 8.33 0.25 -1.30
CA LEU A 28 9.64 -0.19 -1.78
C LEU A 28 10.25 0.81 -2.76
N ALA A 29 9.44 1.41 -3.64
CA ALA A 29 9.89 2.39 -4.62
C ALA A 29 10.25 3.75 -4.00
N THR A 30 9.49 4.22 -3.01
CA THR A 30 9.59 5.61 -2.49
C THR A 30 10.23 5.73 -1.11
N GLY A 31 10.29 4.64 -0.34
CA GLY A 31 10.93 4.65 0.97
C GLY A 31 10.17 5.43 2.04
N SER A 32 8.96 5.93 1.77
CA SER A 32 8.15 6.69 2.74
C SER A 32 6.79 6.05 2.98
N ALA A 33 6.46 5.79 4.25
CA ALA A 33 5.18 5.20 4.63
C ALA A 33 4.00 6.14 4.34
N THR A 34 4.18 7.45 4.50
CA THR A 34 3.12 8.44 4.21
C THR A 34 2.88 8.56 2.71
N VAL A 35 3.94 8.61 1.89
CA VAL A 35 3.82 8.64 0.42
C VAL A 35 3.14 7.36 -0.07
N ALA A 36 3.60 6.20 0.41
CA ALA A 36 3.00 4.91 0.08
C ALA A 36 1.50 4.85 0.41
N THR A 37 1.10 5.33 1.60
CA THR A 37 -0.30 5.34 2.02
C THR A 37 -1.15 6.25 1.13
N ILE A 38 -0.73 7.50 0.90
CA ILE A 38 -1.52 8.48 0.13
C ILE A 38 -1.62 8.04 -1.34
N THR A 39 -0.53 7.58 -1.93
CA THR A 39 -0.52 7.11 -3.32
C THR A 39 -1.39 5.86 -3.48
N ALA A 40 -1.27 4.87 -2.59
CA ALA A 40 -2.09 3.66 -2.66
C ALA A 40 -3.58 3.99 -2.45
N ALA A 41 -3.93 4.85 -1.48
CA ALA A 41 -5.30 5.30 -1.27
C ALA A 41 -5.87 5.99 -2.53
N GLY A 42 -5.08 6.86 -3.18
CA GLY A 42 -5.46 7.50 -4.44
C GLY A 42 -5.69 6.51 -5.58
N ILE A 43 -4.85 5.48 -5.70
CA ILE A 43 -5.00 4.43 -6.72
C ILE A 43 -6.25 3.57 -6.46
N MET A 44 -6.54 3.27 -5.19
CA MET A 44 -7.64 2.39 -4.78
C MET A 44 -8.99 3.11 -4.65
N THR A 45 -9.03 4.44 -4.71
CA THR A 45 -10.25 5.26 -4.58
C THR A 45 -11.42 4.78 -5.47
N PRO A 46 -11.25 4.56 -6.79
CA PRO A 46 -12.37 4.12 -7.63
C PRO A 46 -12.88 2.71 -7.26
N LEU A 47 -12.01 1.85 -6.71
CA LEU A 47 -12.42 0.53 -6.24
C LEU A 47 -13.25 0.63 -4.96
N ALA A 48 -12.77 1.43 -4.00
CA ALA A 48 -13.41 1.65 -2.71
C ALA A 48 -14.81 2.29 -2.82
N ALA A 49 -15.07 3.09 -3.87
CA ALA A 49 -16.35 3.75 -4.09
C ALA A 49 -17.53 2.78 -4.29
N SER A 50 -17.26 1.55 -4.74
CA SER A 50 -18.26 0.51 -4.97
C SER A 50 -18.37 -0.51 -3.83
N MET A 51 -17.56 -0.36 -2.77
CA MET A 51 -17.45 -1.34 -1.69
C MET A 51 -18.37 -1.00 -0.50
N PRO A 52 -18.89 -2.00 0.22
CA PRO A 52 -19.51 -1.81 1.52
C PRO A 52 -18.55 -1.10 2.50
N ALA A 53 -19.09 -0.30 3.42
CA ALA A 53 -18.29 0.47 4.38
C ALA A 53 -17.33 -0.42 5.21
N THR A 54 -17.74 -1.63 5.58
CA THR A 54 -16.89 -2.57 6.31
C THR A 54 -15.67 -2.99 5.49
N GLU A 55 -15.84 -3.26 4.20
CA GLU A 55 -14.75 -3.66 3.31
C GLU A 55 -13.82 -2.49 2.99
N SER A 56 -14.36 -1.28 2.80
CA SER A 56 -13.54 -0.09 2.57
C SER A 56 -12.68 0.25 3.78
N THR A 57 -13.19 0.03 5.00
CA THR A 57 -12.41 0.20 6.24
C THR A 57 -11.28 -0.82 6.32
N LEU A 58 -11.54 -2.08 5.97
CA LEU A 58 -10.51 -3.13 5.91
C LEU A 58 -9.46 -2.83 4.83
N LEU A 59 -9.86 -2.27 3.69
CA LEU A 59 -8.96 -1.84 2.63
C LEU A 59 -8.02 -0.72 3.11
N VAL A 60 -8.53 0.27 3.83
CA VAL A 60 -7.71 1.34 4.43
C VAL A 60 -6.70 0.76 5.43
N LEU A 61 -7.13 -0.17 6.29
CA LEU A 61 -6.23 -0.86 7.22
C LEU A 61 -5.14 -1.66 6.50
N ALA A 62 -5.50 -2.35 5.42
CA ALA A 62 -4.55 -3.11 4.61
C ALA A 62 -3.53 -2.22 3.91
N ILE A 63 -3.95 -1.06 3.38
CA ILE A 63 -3.04 -0.05 2.81
C ILE A 63 -2.09 0.48 3.89
N GLY A 64 -2.61 0.83 5.07
CA GLY A 64 -1.80 1.29 6.20
C GLY A 64 -0.79 0.25 6.68
N ALA A 65 -1.19 -1.02 6.73
CA ALA A 65 -0.28 -2.11 7.08
C ALA A 65 0.81 -2.33 6.02
N GLY A 66 0.47 -2.23 4.72
CA GLY A 66 1.41 -2.40 3.62
C GLY A 66 2.43 -1.27 3.49
N SER A 67 2.09 -0.05 3.92
CA SER A 67 2.99 1.10 3.84
C SER A 67 4.19 1.01 4.79
N GLY A 68 4.12 0.16 5.81
CA GLY A 68 5.25 -0.14 6.71
C GLY A 68 6.13 -1.31 6.25
N PHE A 69 5.81 -1.96 5.13
CA PHE A 69 6.47 -3.19 4.73
C PHE A 69 7.90 -2.95 4.22
N LEU A 70 8.85 -3.67 4.82
CA LEU A 70 10.24 -3.81 4.36
C LEU A 70 10.94 -2.46 4.16
N SER A 71 11.46 -1.91 5.27
CA SER A 71 12.32 -0.73 5.31
C SER A 71 13.65 -1.01 4.60
N HIS A 72 13.66 -0.85 3.28
CA HIS A 72 14.85 -0.94 2.43
C HIS A 72 15.79 0.26 2.68
N VAL A 73 17.00 0.28 2.09
CA VAL A 73 17.95 1.42 2.21
C VAL A 73 17.39 2.77 1.71
N ASN A 74 16.27 2.72 0.98
CA ASN A 74 15.48 3.85 0.52
C ASN A 74 14.67 4.52 1.65
N ASP A 75 14.46 3.82 2.76
CA ASP A 75 13.62 4.26 3.87
C ASP A 75 14.44 4.92 4.99
N ALA A 76 13.98 6.07 5.48
CA ALA A 76 14.56 6.75 6.64
C ALA A 76 14.57 5.86 7.89
N GLY A 77 13.58 4.97 8.04
CA GLY A 77 13.51 4.01 9.14
C GLY A 77 14.69 3.03 9.18
N PHE A 78 15.21 2.62 8.01
CA PHE A 78 16.38 1.75 7.92
C PHE A 78 17.63 2.43 8.49
N TRP A 79 17.86 3.69 8.11
CA TRP A 79 19.01 4.46 8.57
C TRP A 79 18.93 4.80 10.06
N LEU A 80 17.74 5.15 10.56
CA LEU A 80 17.51 5.37 11.99
C LEU A 80 17.90 4.16 12.84
N VAL A 81 17.50 2.95 12.44
CA VAL A 81 17.85 1.72 13.16
C VAL A 81 19.35 1.43 13.05
N LYS A 82 19.95 1.62 11.88
CA LYS A 82 21.39 1.46 11.68
C LYS A 82 22.19 2.38 12.60
N GLU A 83 21.77 3.62 12.78
CA GLU A 83 22.47 4.66 13.54
C GLU A 83 22.18 4.57 15.06
N TYR A 84 21.04 4.00 15.46
CA TYR A 84 20.73 3.70 16.87
C TYR A 84 21.48 2.49 17.43
N PHE A 85 21.78 1.49 16.59
CA PHE A 85 22.42 0.24 16.98
C PHE A 85 23.82 0.05 16.37
N GLY A 86 24.39 1.13 15.80
CA GLY A 86 25.71 1.18 15.16
C GLY A 86 26.75 1.87 16.04
#